data_AF-A0A089PBA8-F1
#
_entry.id   AF-A0A089PBA8-F1
#
_cell.length_a   1.000
_cell.length_b   1.000
_cell.length_c   1.000
_cell.angle_alpha   90.00
_cell.angle_beta   90.00
_cell.angle_gamma   90.00
#
_symmetry.space_group_name_H-M   'P 1'
#
loop_
_entity.id
_entity.type
_entity.pdbx_description
1 polymer ?
#
loop_
_entity_poly.entity_id
_entity_poly.type
_entity_poly.pdbx_seq_one_letter_code
_entity_poly.pdbx_strand_id
1 'polypeptide(L)'
;MPLGIKRNFLPLSIICLLCSSTLGLRINAAVTNGADIYCFMRNGGNTHEPSWQAAYQFIKNKKQGLFKTSPKQAASLIVEEVVQDPTKYADCINYLGDLYTGDSSSIGINNDKELGNEVTSSGESEEKTPKGKYIDRYSY
;
A
#
# COMPACT_ATOMS: atom_id res chain seq x y z
N MET A 1 -61.35 34.33 -25.10
CA MET A 1 -60.74 35.01 -23.93
C MET A 1 -61.62 34.73 -22.70
N PRO A 2 -61.09 34.33 -21.53
CA PRO A 2 -60.19 33.20 -21.24
C PRO A 2 -60.93 32.03 -20.56
N LEU A 3 -60.40 30.80 -20.70
CA LEU A 3 -60.81 29.63 -19.92
C LEU A 3 -60.25 29.74 -18.50
N GLY A 4 -61.13 29.63 -17.49
CA GLY A 4 -60.77 29.69 -16.08
C GLY A 4 -60.15 28.39 -15.58
N ILE A 5 -58.84 28.41 -15.32
CA ILE A 5 -58.11 27.33 -14.66
C ILE A 5 -58.39 27.43 -13.15
N LYS A 6 -59.17 26.50 -12.59
CA LYS A 6 -59.26 26.32 -11.14
C LYS A 6 -57.98 25.65 -10.63
N ARG A 7 -57.09 26.45 -10.03
CA ARG A 7 -55.85 25.99 -9.40
C ARG A 7 -56.16 25.48 -7.99
N ASN A 8 -56.34 24.17 -7.87
CA ASN A 8 -56.41 23.49 -6.57
C ASN A 8 -55.01 23.53 -5.94
N PHE A 9 -54.85 24.28 -4.85
CA PHE A 9 -53.65 24.27 -4.01
C PHE A 9 -53.62 22.94 -3.23
N LEU A 10 -52.92 21.94 -3.77
CA LEU A 10 -52.54 20.77 -2.99
C LEU A 10 -51.42 21.16 -2.01
N PRO A 11 -51.51 20.82 -0.71
CA PRO A 11 -50.48 21.14 0.25
C PRO A 11 -49.23 20.29 -0.04
N LEU A 12 -48.14 20.95 -0.45
CA LEU A 12 -46.78 20.44 -0.66
C LEU A 12 -46.10 19.93 0.64
N SER A 13 -46.86 19.44 1.61
CA SER A 13 -46.38 19.20 2.98
C SER A 13 -45.88 17.77 3.26
N ILE A 14 -45.89 16.85 2.29
CA ILE A 14 -45.56 15.41 2.52
C ILE A 14 -44.33 14.97 1.69
N ILE A 15 -43.35 15.85 1.47
CA ILE A 15 -42.07 15.48 0.84
C ILE A 15 -40.87 15.66 1.81
N CYS A 16 -41.11 16.14 3.02
CA CYS A 16 -40.04 16.44 3.99
C CYS A 16 -39.70 15.29 4.96
N LEU A 17 -40.03 14.03 4.64
CA LEU A 17 -39.92 12.93 5.63
C LEU A 17 -39.29 11.64 5.08
N LEU A 18 -38.36 11.75 4.12
CA LEU A 18 -37.53 10.61 3.66
C LEU A 18 -36.03 10.89 3.57
N CYS A 19 -35.56 12.07 3.99
CA CYS A 19 -34.13 12.29 4.25
C CYS A 19 -33.81 11.89 5.68
N SER A 20 -34.09 10.62 6.03
CA SER A 20 -33.50 10.00 7.20
C SER A 20 -32.00 10.18 7.11
N SER A 21 -31.47 11.05 7.95
CA SER A 21 -30.05 11.27 8.09
C SER A 21 -29.45 9.93 8.50
N THR A 22 -28.83 9.23 7.54
CA THR A 22 -27.90 8.15 7.88
C THR A 22 -26.72 8.83 8.57
N LEU A 23 -26.85 9.07 9.88
CA LEU A 23 -25.71 9.18 10.77
C LEU A 23 -25.03 7.81 10.75
N GLY A 24 -24.26 7.55 9.70
CA GLY A 24 -23.27 6.51 9.72
C GLY A 24 -22.26 6.94 10.77
N LEU A 25 -22.37 6.38 11.98
CA LEU A 25 -21.29 6.42 12.94
C LEU A 25 -20.09 5.78 12.24
N ARG A 26 -19.17 6.62 11.76
CA ARG A 26 -17.84 6.18 11.38
C ARG A 26 -17.20 5.75 12.70
N ILE A 27 -17.34 4.47 13.02
CA ILE A 27 -16.47 3.86 14.02
C ILE A 27 -15.07 4.08 13.43
N ASN A 28 -14.27 4.92 14.07
CA ASN A 28 -12.86 5.06 13.75
C ASN A 28 -12.20 3.71 14.10
N ALA A 29 -12.43 2.67 13.29
CA ALA A 29 -11.44 1.63 13.14
C ALA A 29 -10.15 2.40 12.87
N ALA A 30 -9.17 2.27 13.76
CA ALA A 30 -7.88 2.94 13.67
C ALA A 30 -7.53 3.02 12.19
N VAL A 31 -7.44 4.23 11.65
CA VAL A 31 -7.33 4.42 10.19
C VAL A 31 -6.03 3.77 9.79
N THR A 32 -6.09 2.51 9.38
CA THR A 32 -4.90 1.79 8.98
C THR A 32 -4.43 2.46 7.70
N ASN A 33 -3.22 2.99 7.74
CA ASN A 33 -2.51 3.47 6.57
C ASN A 33 -1.36 2.50 6.24
N GLY A 34 -0.64 2.77 5.17
CA GLY A 34 0.48 1.91 4.78
C GLY A 34 1.61 1.90 5.81
N ALA A 35 1.81 3.01 6.54
CA ALA A 35 2.84 3.12 7.57
C ALA A 35 2.51 2.24 8.78
N ASP A 36 1.26 2.22 9.24
CA ASP A 36 0.81 1.34 10.31
C ASP A 36 1.17 -0.12 10.02
N ILE A 37 0.89 -0.59 8.80
CA ILE A 37 1.17 -1.97 8.40
C ILE A 37 2.68 -2.22 8.36
N TYR A 38 3.43 -1.35 7.68
CA TYR A 38 4.89 -1.52 7.54
C TYR A 38 5.59 -1.50 8.90
N CYS A 39 5.33 -0.46 9.69
CA CYS A 39 5.93 -0.26 10.99
C CYS A 39 5.53 -1.34 11.99
N PHE A 40 4.25 -1.74 12.03
CA PHE A 40 3.81 -2.81 12.92
C PHE A 40 4.52 -4.13 12.61
N MET A 41 4.62 -4.51 11.33
CA MET A 41 5.30 -5.74 10.93
C MET A 41 6.79 -5.70 11.24
N ARG A 42 7.47 -4.59 10.93
CA ARG A 42 8.90 -4.40 11.22
C ARG A 42 9.18 -4.43 12.72
N ASN A 43 8.40 -3.72 13.53
CA ASN A 43 8.51 -3.75 14.99
C ASN A 43 8.22 -5.15 15.57
N GLY A 44 7.36 -5.93 14.89
CA GLY A 44 7.11 -7.34 15.20
C GLY A 44 8.22 -8.31 14.77
N GLY A 45 9.35 -7.82 14.25
CA GLY A 45 10.51 -8.64 13.87
C GLY A 45 10.45 -9.19 12.43
N ASN A 46 9.51 -8.75 11.59
CA ASN A 46 9.48 -9.14 10.19
C ASN A 46 10.58 -8.42 9.40
N THR A 47 11.10 -9.09 8.36
CA THR A 47 12.04 -8.48 7.42
C THR A 47 11.35 -7.45 6.51
N HIS A 48 12.14 -6.71 5.72
CA HIS A 48 11.63 -5.67 4.81
C HIS A 48 10.57 -6.23 3.85
N GLU A 49 10.90 -7.28 3.12
CA GLU A 49 10.08 -7.79 2.00
C GLU A 49 8.62 -8.10 2.36
N PRO A 50 8.30 -8.94 3.37
CA PRO A 50 6.91 -9.21 3.73
C PRO A 50 6.18 -7.97 4.28
N SER A 51 6.89 -7.14 5.05
CA SER A 51 6.35 -5.91 5.63
C SER A 51 5.99 -4.89 4.55
N TRP A 52 6.90 -4.73 3.59
CA TRP A 52 6.75 -3.86 2.44
C TRP A 52 5.63 -4.34 1.53
N GLN A 53 5.57 -5.63 1.20
CA GLN A 53 4.55 -6.18 0.34
C GLN A 53 3.15 -5.95 0.91
N ALA A 54 2.94 -6.18 2.21
CA ALA A 54 1.66 -5.96 2.87
C ALA A 54 1.24 -4.48 2.80
N ALA A 55 2.14 -3.57 3.17
CA ALA A 55 1.90 -2.13 3.14
C ALA A 55 1.64 -1.61 1.72
N TYR A 56 2.43 -2.03 0.74
CA TYR A 56 2.31 -1.60 -0.64
C TYR A 56 1.00 -2.04 -1.27
N GLN A 57 0.58 -3.30 -1.05
CA GLN A 57 -0.73 -3.77 -1.55
C GLN A 57 -1.87 -2.94 -0.98
N PHE A 58 -1.80 -2.62 0.31
CA PHE A 58 -2.80 -1.78 0.97
C PHE A 58 -2.87 -0.39 0.35
N ILE A 59 -1.73 0.30 0.21
CA ILE A 59 -1.64 1.64 -0.40
C ILE A 59 -2.17 1.62 -1.83
N LYS A 60 -1.75 0.63 -2.61
CA LYS A 60 -2.14 0.45 -4.01
C LYS A 60 -3.65 0.25 -4.15
N ASN A 61 -4.27 -0.52 -3.26
CA ASN A 61 -5.71 -0.82 -3.31
C ASN A 61 -6.57 0.32 -2.75
N LYS A 62 -6.03 1.14 -1.83
CA LYS A 62 -6.71 2.32 -1.27
C LYS A 62 -6.92 3.41 -2.31
N LYS A 63 -5.99 3.63 -3.25
CA LYS A 63 -6.19 4.60 -4.33
C LYS A 63 -7.05 4.01 -5.45
N GLN A 64 -8.31 4.39 -5.50
CA GLN A 64 -9.21 4.08 -6.61
C GLN A 64 -8.89 5.01 -7.79
N GLY A 65 -8.51 4.47 -8.95
CA GLY A 65 -8.19 5.26 -10.13
C GLY A 65 -7.52 4.46 -11.24
N LEU A 66 -7.36 5.07 -12.42
CA LEU A 66 -6.68 4.46 -13.56
C LEU A 66 -5.17 4.29 -13.32
N PHE A 67 -4.58 5.17 -12.51
CA PHE A 67 -3.17 5.12 -12.13
C PHE A 67 -2.99 4.48 -10.76
N LYS A 68 -2.33 3.33 -10.72
CA LYS A 68 -1.93 2.67 -9.48
C LYS A 68 -0.77 3.43 -8.85
N THR A 69 -0.73 3.47 -7.52
CA THR A 69 0.41 4.05 -6.80
C THR A 69 1.66 3.22 -7.10
N SER A 70 2.73 3.86 -7.55
CA SER A 70 4.01 3.18 -7.79
C SER A 70 4.69 2.79 -6.48
N PRO A 71 5.62 1.81 -6.47
CA PRO A 71 6.42 1.48 -5.29
C PRO A 71 7.08 2.72 -4.66
N LYS A 72 7.71 3.56 -5.47
CA LYS A 72 8.36 4.78 -5.01
C LYS A 72 7.40 5.77 -4.36
N GLN A 73 6.21 5.96 -4.94
CA GLN A 73 5.19 6.83 -4.34
C GLN A 73 4.64 6.24 -3.03
N ALA A 74 4.47 4.92 -2.96
CA ALA A 74 4.02 4.26 -1.74
C ALA A 74 5.05 4.39 -0.61
N ALA A 75 6.34 4.25 -0.92
CA ALA A 75 7.43 4.48 0.03
C ALA A 75 7.38 5.91 0.60
N SER A 76 7.23 6.92 -0.26
CA SER A 76 7.08 8.32 0.18
C SER A 76 5.88 8.53 1.11
N LEU A 77 4.73 7.91 0.83
CA LEU A 77 3.56 8.01 1.70
C LEU A 77 3.80 7.39 3.09
N ILE A 78 4.56 6.29 3.17
CA ILE A 78 4.94 5.68 4.45
C ILE A 78 5.86 6.63 5.23
N VAL A 79 6.88 7.17 4.57
CA VAL A 79 7.83 8.11 5.20
C VAL A 79 7.13 9.37 5.69
N GLU A 80 6.26 9.96 4.87
CA GLU A 80 5.49 11.17 5.23
C GLU A 80 4.70 10.97 6.51
N GLU A 81 3.99 9.85 6.61
CA GLU A 81 3.19 9.50 7.76
C GLU A 81 4.04 9.23 9.01
N VAL A 82 5.18 8.53 8.87
CA VAL A 82 6.09 8.27 10.00
C VAL A 82 6.70 9.55 10.56
N VAL A 83 7.03 10.50 9.68
CA VAL A 83 7.57 11.81 10.08
C VAL A 83 6.49 12.69 10.69
N GLN A 84 5.23 12.53 10.29
CA GLN A 84 4.11 13.31 10.83
C GLN A 84 3.81 12.97 12.29
N ASP A 85 3.97 11.70 12.70
CA ASP A 85 3.77 11.25 14.09
C ASP A 85 4.95 10.40 14.59
N PRO A 86 6.11 11.03 14.88
CA PRO A 86 7.31 10.31 15.30
C PRO A 86 7.13 9.60 16.65
N THR A 87 6.18 10.06 17.47
CA THR A 87 5.87 9.43 18.76
C THR A 87 5.15 8.10 18.59
N LYS A 88 4.23 8.00 17.63
CA LYS A 88 3.53 6.76 17.29
C LYS A 88 4.45 5.72 16.64
N TYR A 89 5.45 6.17 15.88
CA TYR A 89 6.31 5.32 15.07
C TYR A 89 7.79 5.32 15.52
N ALA A 90 8.07 5.58 16.80
CA ALA A 90 9.41 5.83 17.33
C ALA A 90 10.48 4.82 16.86
N ASP A 91 10.16 3.51 16.90
CA ASP A 91 11.10 2.46 16.51
C ASP A 91 11.16 2.23 14.98
N CYS A 92 10.13 2.64 14.25
CA CYS A 92 9.99 2.38 12.82
C CYS A 92 10.94 3.23 11.96
N ILE A 93 11.38 4.38 12.47
CA ILE A 93 12.29 5.30 11.78
C ILE A 93 13.57 4.56 11.31
N ASN A 94 14.02 3.58 12.10
CA ASN A 94 15.21 2.77 11.79
C ASN A 94 15.06 1.90 10.52
N TYR A 95 13.84 1.73 10.02
CA TYR A 95 13.51 0.84 8.91
C TYR A 95 13.11 1.59 7.63
N LEU A 96 13.05 2.92 7.66
CA LEU A 96 12.65 3.71 6.49
C LEU A 96 13.67 3.66 5.36
N GLY A 97 14.96 3.44 5.67
CA GLY A 97 16.01 3.28 4.66
C GLY A 97 15.77 2.09 3.72
N ASP A 98 15.22 1.00 4.26
CA ASP A 98 14.95 -0.22 3.48
C ASP A 98 13.90 0.00 2.38
N LEU A 99 13.06 1.04 2.50
CA LEU A 99 12.04 1.39 1.48
C LEU A 99 12.66 1.83 0.14
N TYR A 100 13.96 2.15 0.13
CA TYR A 100 14.67 2.68 -1.04
C TYR A 100 15.85 1.82 -1.50
N THR A 101 16.10 0.67 -0.87
CA THR A 101 17.24 -0.20 -1.21
C THR A 101 17.07 -1.03 -2.49
N GLY A 102 15.88 -1.05 -3.11
CA GLY A 102 15.59 -1.78 -4.35
C GLY A 102 15.99 -1.08 -5.65
N ASP A 103 16.35 0.21 -5.62
CA ASP A 103 16.67 0.99 -6.83
C ASP A 103 18.08 0.66 -7.40
N SER A 104 18.88 -0.18 -6.73
CA SER A 104 20.25 -0.53 -7.13
C SER A 104 20.41 -1.91 -7.77
N SER A 105 19.34 -2.70 -7.95
CA SER A 105 19.46 -4.08 -8.47
C SER A 105 18.39 -4.46 -9.50
N SER A 106 18.46 -3.82 -10.67
CA SER A 106 18.19 -4.49 -11.96
C SER A 106 18.62 -3.61 -13.17
N ILE A 107 19.89 -3.21 -13.24
CA ILE A 107 20.55 -3.16 -14.55
C ILE A 107 21.19 -4.54 -14.69
N GLY A 108 20.45 -5.47 -15.30
CA GLY A 108 21.03 -6.70 -15.80
C GLY A 108 22.03 -6.32 -16.87
N ILE A 109 23.30 -6.13 -16.50
CA ILE A 109 24.38 -6.16 -17.46
C ILE A 109 24.40 -7.60 -17.98
N ASN A 110 23.79 -7.83 -19.14
CA ASN A 110 24.08 -8.98 -19.98
C ASN A 110 25.57 -8.89 -20.33
N ASN A 111 26.40 -9.59 -19.55
CA ASN A 111 27.76 -9.92 -19.92
C ASN A 111 27.80 -11.43 -20.17
N ASP A 112 27.28 -11.81 -21.32
CA ASP A 112 27.56 -13.06 -21.98
C ASP A 112 29.04 -13.04 -22.38
N LYS A 113 29.89 -13.47 -21.45
CA LYS A 113 31.20 -14.04 -21.77
C LYS A 113 31.29 -15.43 -21.16
N GLU A 114 30.90 -16.37 -21.99
CA GLU A 114 31.37 -17.74 -22.00
C GLU A 114 32.92 -17.76 -21.92
N LEU A 115 33.46 -18.28 -20.81
CA LEU A 115 34.63 -19.15 -20.84
C LEU A 115 34.72 -19.92 -19.51
N GLY A 116 34.76 -21.24 -19.61
CA GLY A 116 34.70 -22.16 -18.47
C GLY A 116 35.91 -22.09 -17.53
N ASN A 117 35.72 -22.65 -16.33
CA ASN A 117 36.43 -23.85 -15.89
C ASN A 117 35.83 -24.36 -14.58
N GLU A 118 35.55 -25.66 -14.59
CA GLU A 118 35.27 -26.54 -13.47
C GLU A 118 36.45 -26.55 -12.48
N VAL A 119 36.18 -26.59 -11.17
CA VAL A 119 36.74 -27.58 -10.22
C VAL A 119 36.11 -27.39 -8.82
N THR A 120 35.50 -28.50 -8.43
CA THR A 120 35.01 -28.99 -7.13
C THR A 120 35.94 -28.77 -5.93
N SER A 121 35.39 -28.43 -4.75
CA SER A 121 35.46 -29.28 -3.53
C SER A 121 35.01 -28.57 -2.23
N SER A 122 34.09 -29.23 -1.51
CA SER A 122 33.88 -29.33 -0.04
C SER A 122 33.47 -28.08 0.75
N GLY A 123 32.23 -27.99 1.25
CA GLY A 123 31.76 -28.46 2.59
C GLY A 123 31.40 -27.18 3.40
N GLU A 124 30.35 -27.01 4.22
CA GLU A 124 29.45 -27.86 4.99
C GLU A 124 28.23 -27.00 5.39
N SER A 125 27.07 -27.66 5.51
CA SER A 125 25.81 -27.31 6.19
C SER A 125 25.46 -25.86 6.56
N GLU A 126 24.43 -25.32 5.91
CA GLU A 126 23.38 -24.57 6.61
C GLU A 126 22.04 -24.67 5.84
N GLU A 127 20.98 -24.80 6.63
CA GLU A 127 19.61 -25.15 6.29
C GLU A 127 19.03 -24.32 5.13
N LYS A 128 18.85 -24.94 3.96
CA LYS A 128 18.21 -24.30 2.80
C LYS A 128 16.70 -24.24 3.00
N THR A 129 16.21 -23.15 3.59
CA THR A 129 14.88 -22.63 3.23
C THR A 129 14.82 -22.48 1.70
N PRO A 130 13.75 -22.94 1.04
CA PRO A 130 13.70 -22.93 -0.41
C PRO A 130 13.78 -21.48 -0.91
N LYS A 131 14.90 -21.14 -1.59
CA LYS A 131 15.01 -19.90 -2.36
C LYS A 131 13.95 -19.95 -3.46
N GLY A 132 12.78 -19.42 -3.13
CA GLY A 132 11.74 -19.13 -4.11
C GLY A 132 12.34 -18.22 -5.16
N LYS A 133 12.25 -18.65 -6.42
CA LYS A 133 12.63 -17.86 -7.59
C LYS A 133 11.88 -16.52 -7.53
N TYR A 134 12.60 -15.45 -7.21
CA TYR A 134 12.06 -14.10 -7.18
C TYR A 134 11.77 -13.67 -8.63
N ILE A 135 10.50 -13.77 -9.00
CA ILE A 135 9.96 -13.17 -10.21
C ILE A 135 9.62 -11.73 -9.88
N ASP A 136 10.40 -10.79 -10.43
CA ASP A 136 10.00 -9.38 -10.46
C ASP A 136 8.71 -9.27 -11.29
N ARG A 137 7.60 -9.24 -10.57
CA ARG A 137 6.25 -9.19 -11.13
C ARG A 137 5.75 -7.75 -11.29
N TYR A 138 6.63 -6.76 -11.16
CA TYR A 138 6.30 -5.34 -11.19
C TYR A 138 7.02 -4.55 -12.28
N SER A 139 7.56 -5.24 -13.27
CA SER A 139 7.85 -4.65 -14.58
C SER A 139 6.53 -4.48 -15.35
N TYR A 140 6.03 -3.25 -15.42
CA TYR A 140 4.98 -2.81 -16.34
C TYR A 140 5.57 -1.79 -17.31
#